data_AF-A0AAU3CQH3-F1
#
_entry.id   AF-A0AAU3CQH3-F1
#
_cell.length_a   1.000
_cell.length_b   1.000
_cell.length_c   1.000
_cell.angle_alpha   90.00
_cell.angle_beta   90.00
_cell.angle_gamma   90.00
#
_symmetry.space_group_name_H-M   'P 1'
#
loop_
_entity.id
_entity.type
_entity.pdbx_description
1 polymer ?
#
loop_
_entity_poly.entity_id
_entity_poly.type
_entity_poly.pdbx_seq_one_letter_code
_entity_poly.pdbx_strand_id
1 'polypeptide(L)'
;MPVIQLTLFALMFGLAAATSAFLNLWSESTQAAEVFVGLLIGIILFFIFALSLRVMKGRGRKNRFLRRFLFISFAVYPSFSATYSVVSESWVAYTVGAAIVPISFFAAVFFFELWMYKFARRRVLPGSVYNRTALVMLETAALVSRSRLEWQSSGVSRRIVAALEDLAGACQDTLAIRSRIGRWHADVFSQTAVEALKVAHVVRRHKKLIACASGPSDFDRVSVSLANGVSALLVNDRNKLLENAPEVVLKDHVRQLIRHIVPVLLLIAAAIVLPLVPPISDQGKVADSIRLTFIVAAVLALVAPRNESSTRILDVLGKATSPK
;
A
#
# COMPACT_ATOMS: atom_id res chain seq x y z
N MET A 1 0.27 15.97 -9.98
CA MET A 1 -0.66 15.14 -9.19
C MET A 1 -2.10 15.09 -9.71
N PRO A 2 -2.72 16.16 -10.27
CA PRO A 2 -4.14 16.11 -10.66
C PRO A 2 -4.45 15.11 -11.78
N VAL A 3 -3.54 14.97 -12.76
CA VAL A 3 -3.68 14.01 -13.88
C VAL A 3 -3.81 12.55 -13.41
N ILE A 4 -3.14 12.20 -12.30
CA ILE A 4 -3.15 10.85 -11.73
C ILE A 4 -4.50 10.55 -11.06
N GLN A 5 -5.09 11.53 -10.39
CA GLN A 5 -6.40 11.40 -9.77
C GLN A 5 -7.51 11.35 -10.84
N LEU A 6 -7.38 12.16 -11.89
CA LEU A 6 -8.35 12.18 -12.99
C LEU A 6 -8.37 10.85 -13.77
N THR A 7 -7.19 10.27 -14.01
CA THR A 7 -7.08 8.94 -14.64
C THR A 7 -7.63 7.83 -13.74
N LEU A 8 -7.40 7.91 -12.42
CA LEU A 8 -8.01 6.99 -11.45
C LEU A 8 -9.54 7.05 -11.45
N PHE A 9 -10.11 8.26 -11.46
CA PHE A 9 -11.56 8.47 -11.51
C PHE A 9 -12.19 7.97 -12.80
N ALA A 10 -11.56 8.27 -13.95
CA ALA A 10 -12.02 7.78 -15.24
C ALA A 10 -12.03 6.24 -15.27
N LEU A 11 -10.97 5.60 -14.75
CA LEU A 11 -10.86 4.13 -14.64
C LEU A 11 -11.99 3.51 -13.85
N MET A 12 -12.37 4.13 -12.74
CA MET A 12 -13.45 3.66 -11.88
C MET A 12 -14.80 3.72 -12.58
N PHE A 13 -15.08 4.81 -13.29
CA PHE A 13 -16.35 5.01 -14.00
C PHE A 13 -16.56 3.97 -15.10
N GLY A 14 -15.53 3.67 -15.89
CA GLY A 14 -15.72 2.67 -16.94
C GLY A 14 -15.59 1.22 -16.48
N LEU A 15 -14.94 0.94 -15.35
CA LEU A 15 -15.05 -0.37 -14.71
C LEU A 15 -16.48 -0.60 -14.20
N ALA A 16 -17.08 0.42 -13.58
CA ALA A 16 -18.48 0.40 -13.16
C ALA A 16 -19.44 0.24 -14.36
N ALA A 17 -19.22 0.99 -15.45
CA ALA A 17 -20.00 0.88 -16.68
C ALA A 17 -19.84 -0.48 -17.37
N ALA A 18 -18.63 -1.06 -17.39
CA ALA A 18 -18.39 -2.39 -17.92
C ALA A 18 -19.10 -3.48 -17.11
N THR A 19 -19.13 -3.34 -15.78
CA THR A 19 -19.83 -4.28 -14.91
C THR A 19 -21.34 -4.14 -14.99
N SER A 20 -21.89 -2.93 -15.16
CA SER A 20 -23.32 -2.74 -15.39
C SER A 20 -23.76 -3.28 -16.76
N ALA A 21 -22.93 -3.06 -17.78
CA ALA A 21 -23.07 -3.67 -19.11
C ALA A 21 -23.10 -5.21 -19.05
N PHE A 22 -22.15 -5.82 -18.35
CA PHE A 22 -22.08 -7.27 -18.21
C PHE A 22 -23.29 -7.85 -17.46
N LEU A 23 -23.75 -7.15 -16.41
CA LEU A 23 -24.97 -7.48 -15.68
C LEU A 23 -26.21 -7.45 -16.58
N ASN A 24 -26.31 -6.44 -17.44
CA ASN A 24 -27.38 -6.29 -18.40
C ASN A 24 -27.37 -7.40 -19.48
N LEU A 25 -26.20 -7.90 -19.91
CA LEU A 25 -26.10 -9.02 -20.85
C LEU A 25 -26.71 -10.33 -20.32
N TRP A 26 -26.72 -10.51 -19.00
CA TRP A 26 -27.30 -11.69 -18.34
C TRP A 26 -28.82 -11.56 -18.11
N SER A 27 -29.36 -10.35 -18.27
CA SER A 27 -30.77 -10.04 -18.34
C SER A 27 -31.20 -10.14 -19.80
N GLU A 28 -32.06 -11.10 -20.16
CA GLU A 28 -32.51 -11.36 -21.56
C GLU A 28 -33.12 -10.15 -22.32
N SER A 29 -33.22 -8.97 -21.70
CA SER A 29 -33.97 -7.80 -22.18
C SER A 29 -33.15 -6.57 -22.58
N THR A 30 -31.82 -6.64 -22.79
CA THR A 30 -31.04 -5.42 -23.12
C THR A 30 -30.31 -5.48 -24.47
N GLN A 31 -30.26 -4.31 -25.11
CA GLN A 31 -29.66 -4.07 -26.42
C GLN A 31 -28.14 -4.25 -26.33
N ALA A 32 -27.58 -5.16 -27.14
CA ALA A 32 -26.15 -5.48 -27.20
C ALA A 32 -25.21 -4.25 -27.32
N ALA A 33 -25.73 -3.11 -27.79
CA ALA A 33 -25.02 -1.84 -27.90
C ALA A 33 -24.54 -1.28 -26.54
N GLU A 34 -25.35 -1.35 -25.48
CA GLU A 34 -24.95 -0.83 -24.16
C GLU A 34 -23.83 -1.66 -23.53
N VAL A 35 -23.88 -2.97 -23.76
CA VAL A 35 -22.85 -3.89 -23.25
C VAL A 35 -21.52 -3.64 -23.93
N PHE A 36 -21.57 -3.43 -25.25
CA PHE A 36 -20.39 -3.10 -26.05
C PHE A 36 -19.77 -1.78 -25.60
N VAL A 37 -20.57 -0.74 -25.34
CA VAL A 37 -20.08 0.56 -24.86
C VAL A 37 -19.38 0.41 -23.50
N GLY A 38 -19.99 -0.31 -22.54
CA GLY A 38 -19.37 -0.55 -21.23
C GLY A 38 -18.02 -1.26 -21.32
N LEU A 39 -17.94 -2.35 -22.10
CA LEU A 39 -16.69 -3.09 -22.33
C LEU A 39 -15.61 -2.23 -22.99
N LEU A 40 -15.99 -1.43 -23.99
CA LEU A 40 -15.06 -0.60 -24.74
C LEU A 40 -14.48 0.51 -23.85
N ILE A 41 -15.30 1.12 -22.98
CA ILE A 41 -14.82 2.09 -21.98
C ILE A 41 -13.87 1.39 -21.00
N GLY A 42 -14.21 0.20 -20.49
CA GLY A 42 -13.33 -0.59 -19.60
C GLY A 42 -11.96 -0.90 -20.20
N ILE A 43 -11.93 -1.30 -21.48
CA ILE A 43 -10.68 -1.59 -22.22
C ILE A 43 -9.84 -0.32 -22.42
N ILE A 44 -10.45 0.79 -22.84
CA ILE A 44 -9.75 2.08 -23.03
C ILE A 44 -9.08 2.50 -21.71
N LEU A 45 -9.81 2.39 -20.61
CA LEU A 45 -9.33 2.75 -19.29
C LEU A 45 -8.19 1.86 -18.80
N PHE A 46 -8.27 0.55 -19.05
CA PHE A 46 -7.19 -0.38 -18.78
C PHE A 46 -5.93 -0.03 -19.59
N PHE A 47 -6.08 0.34 -20.87
CA PHE A 47 -4.94 0.79 -21.69
C PHE A 47 -4.33 2.08 -21.17
N ILE A 48 -5.13 3.07 -20.77
CA ILE A 48 -4.65 4.31 -20.15
C ILE A 48 -3.90 4.00 -18.84
N PHE A 49 -4.38 3.05 -18.04
CA PHE A 49 -3.71 2.57 -16.84
C PHE A 49 -2.33 1.94 -17.16
N ALA A 50 -2.30 1.01 -18.12
CA ALA A 50 -1.08 0.34 -18.53
C ALA A 50 -0.05 1.35 -19.09
N LEU A 51 -0.51 2.33 -19.88
CA LEU A 51 0.33 3.38 -20.44
C LEU A 51 0.90 4.29 -19.35
N SER A 52 0.07 4.72 -18.39
CA SER A 52 0.52 5.55 -17.26
C SER A 52 1.55 4.82 -16.39
N LEU A 53 1.39 3.51 -16.15
CA LEU A 53 2.40 2.67 -15.51
C LEU A 53 3.70 2.57 -16.32
N ARG A 54 3.65 2.56 -17.66
CA ARG A 54 4.86 2.56 -18.51
C ARG A 54 5.59 3.90 -18.43
N VAL A 55 4.87 5.02 -18.51
CA VAL A 55 5.42 6.39 -18.52
C VAL A 55 6.07 6.79 -17.19
N MET A 56 5.57 6.28 -16.06
CA MET A 56 6.11 6.62 -14.74
C MET A 56 7.55 6.09 -14.56
N LYS A 57 8.55 6.99 -14.57
CA LYS A 57 9.93 6.62 -14.18
C LYS A 57 10.04 6.45 -12.66
N GLY A 58 10.68 5.36 -12.22
CA GLY A 58 10.94 5.05 -10.80
C GLY A 58 10.05 3.95 -10.23
N ARG A 59 10.67 2.85 -9.79
CA ARG A 59 10.00 1.65 -9.27
C ARG A 59 9.14 1.96 -8.04
N GLY A 60 9.59 2.87 -7.17
CA GLY A 60 8.86 3.31 -5.98
C GLY A 60 7.61 4.12 -6.29
N ARG A 61 7.63 4.94 -7.36
CA ARG A 61 6.45 5.69 -7.81
C ARG A 61 5.41 4.78 -8.45
N LYS A 62 5.83 3.84 -9.30
CA LYS A 62 4.94 2.81 -9.86
C LYS A 62 4.25 2.03 -8.76
N ASN A 63 5.01 1.54 -7.78
CA ASN A 63 4.45 0.73 -6.70
C ASN A 63 3.49 1.54 -5.81
N ARG A 64 3.79 2.81 -5.52
CA ARG A 64 2.86 3.71 -4.80
C ARG A 64 1.57 3.96 -5.58
N PHE A 65 1.66 4.19 -6.90
CA PHE A 65 0.48 4.41 -7.73
C PHE A 65 -0.36 3.14 -7.84
N LEU A 66 0.25 1.99 -8.13
CA LEU A 66 -0.42 0.70 -8.17
C LEU A 66 -1.15 0.41 -6.85
N ARG A 67 -0.48 0.62 -5.71
CA ARG A 67 -1.07 0.38 -4.39
C ARG A 67 -2.25 1.29 -4.09
N ARG A 68 -2.19 2.57 -4.51
CA ARG A 68 -3.31 3.51 -4.38
C ARG A 68 -4.46 3.16 -5.31
N PHE A 69 -4.16 2.79 -6.56
CA PHE A 69 -5.14 2.33 -7.53
C PHE A 69 -5.90 1.12 -6.99
N LEU A 70 -5.17 0.07 -6.62
CA LEU A 70 -5.75 -1.15 -6.06
C LEU A 70 -6.61 -0.85 -4.82
N PHE A 71 -6.14 0.01 -3.91
CA PHE A 71 -6.90 0.38 -2.72
C PHE A 71 -8.18 1.13 -3.05
N ILE A 72 -8.13 2.12 -3.96
CA ILE A 72 -9.30 2.91 -4.37
C ILE A 72 -10.30 2.03 -5.12
N SER A 73 -9.84 1.19 -6.06
CA SER A 73 -10.69 0.23 -6.77
C SER A 73 -11.36 -0.74 -5.80
N PHE A 74 -10.62 -1.25 -4.80
CA PHE A 74 -11.16 -2.11 -3.76
C PHE A 74 -12.16 -1.41 -2.83
N ALA A 75 -12.04 -0.09 -2.60
CA ALA A 75 -12.98 0.64 -1.75
C ALA A 75 -14.27 1.02 -2.50
N VAL A 76 -14.13 1.49 -3.74
CA VAL A 76 -15.26 1.99 -4.53
C VAL A 76 -16.11 0.85 -5.08
N TYR A 77 -15.51 -0.27 -5.48
CA TYR A 77 -16.25 -1.36 -6.12
C TYR A 77 -17.29 -2.03 -5.20
N PRO A 78 -16.95 -2.43 -3.95
CA PRO A 78 -17.94 -2.98 -3.02
C PRO A 78 -18.96 -1.94 -2.58
N SER A 79 -18.55 -0.66 -2.47
CA SER A 79 -19.47 0.43 -2.13
C SER A 79 -20.51 0.62 -3.23
N PHE A 80 -20.11 0.57 -4.49
CA PHE A 80 -21.03 0.67 -5.63
C PHE A 80 -21.96 -0.55 -5.71
N SER A 81 -21.42 -1.76 -5.52
CA SER A 81 -22.21 -3.00 -5.49
C SER A 81 -23.22 -3.01 -4.33
N ALA A 82 -22.82 -2.56 -3.13
CA ALA A 82 -23.69 -2.45 -1.97
C ALA A 82 -24.81 -1.42 -2.20
N THR A 83 -24.45 -0.23 -2.72
CA THR A 83 -25.44 0.83 -3.02
C THR A 83 -26.45 0.36 -4.06
N TYR A 84 -26.00 -0.36 -5.10
CA TYR A 84 -26.87 -0.90 -6.14
C TYR A 84 -27.81 -2.01 -5.60
N SER A 85 -27.31 -2.84 -4.68
CA SER A 85 -28.12 -3.90 -4.05
C SER A 85 -29.21 -3.36 -3.12
N VAL A 86 -28.99 -2.20 -2.49
CA VAL A 86 -29.98 -1.55 -1.61
C VAL A 86 -31.11 -0.90 -2.41
N VAL A 87 -30.85 -0.49 -3.65
CA VAL A 87 -31.83 0.23 -4.48
C VAL A 87 -32.69 -0.72 -5.34
N SER A 88 -32.31 -2.00 -5.51
CA SER A 88 -33.03 -2.94 -6.39
C SER A 88 -33.46 -4.22 -5.66
N GLU A 89 -34.75 -4.28 -5.26
CA GLU A 89 -35.31 -5.33 -4.40
C GLU A 89 -35.32 -6.76 -4.98
N SER A 90 -35.13 -6.94 -6.30
CA SER A 90 -35.26 -8.24 -6.98
C SER A 90 -33.96 -8.84 -7.51
N TRP A 91 -32.81 -8.18 -7.36
CA TRP A 91 -31.56 -8.53 -8.08
C TRP A 91 -30.40 -8.96 -7.19
N VAL A 92 -30.63 -9.30 -5.92
CA VAL A 92 -29.57 -9.63 -4.96
C VAL A 92 -28.69 -10.81 -5.43
N ALA A 93 -29.28 -11.86 -6.02
CA ALA A 93 -28.50 -13.00 -6.53
C ALA A 93 -27.64 -12.63 -7.77
N TYR A 94 -28.18 -11.81 -8.67
CA TYR A 94 -27.48 -11.36 -9.89
C TYR A 94 -26.35 -10.36 -9.58
N THR A 95 -26.59 -9.44 -8.66
CA THR A 95 -25.60 -8.45 -8.21
C THR A 95 -24.45 -9.10 -7.43
N VAL A 96 -24.74 -10.10 -6.59
CA VAL A 96 -23.71 -10.92 -5.94
C VAL A 96 -22.90 -11.71 -6.99
N GLY A 97 -23.56 -12.34 -7.96
CA GLY A 97 -22.90 -13.07 -9.06
C GLY A 97 -21.96 -12.20 -9.90
N ALA A 98 -22.41 -11.00 -10.28
CA ALA A 98 -21.60 -10.08 -11.06
C ALA A 98 -20.52 -9.35 -10.26
N ALA A 99 -20.65 -9.27 -8.93
CA ALA A 99 -19.57 -8.79 -8.08
C ALA A 99 -18.44 -9.84 -7.96
N ILE A 100 -18.78 -11.13 -7.94
CA ILE A 100 -17.81 -12.23 -7.77
C ILE A 100 -16.76 -12.26 -8.88
N VAL A 101 -17.15 -12.11 -10.14
CA VAL A 101 -16.24 -12.21 -11.29
C VAL A 101 -15.10 -11.16 -11.25
N PRO A 102 -15.37 -9.85 -11.14
CA PRO A 102 -14.34 -8.82 -11.04
C PRO A 102 -13.58 -8.84 -9.71
N ILE A 103 -14.22 -9.21 -8.58
CA ILE A 103 -13.50 -9.41 -7.32
C ILE A 103 -12.50 -10.56 -7.45
N SER A 104 -12.90 -11.66 -8.08
CA SER A 104 -12.04 -12.83 -8.31
C SER A 104 -10.91 -12.50 -9.29
N PHE A 105 -11.20 -11.77 -10.36
CA PHE A 105 -10.19 -11.28 -11.30
C PHE A 105 -9.20 -10.34 -10.60
N PHE A 106 -9.68 -9.41 -9.79
CA PHE A 106 -8.85 -8.50 -9.00
C PHE A 106 -7.97 -9.25 -8.01
N ALA A 107 -8.54 -10.21 -7.28
CA ALA A 107 -7.81 -11.09 -6.37
C ALA A 107 -6.72 -11.88 -7.12
N ALA A 108 -7.04 -12.42 -8.30
CA ALA A 108 -6.10 -13.17 -9.14
C ALA A 108 -4.95 -12.27 -9.64
N VAL A 109 -5.25 -11.06 -10.16
CA VAL A 109 -4.23 -10.09 -10.58
C VAL A 109 -3.37 -9.64 -9.41
N PHE A 110 -3.96 -9.39 -8.24
CA PHE A 110 -3.24 -9.01 -7.03
C PHE A 110 -2.33 -10.14 -6.54
N PHE A 111 -2.82 -11.38 -6.51
CA PHE A 111 -2.03 -12.56 -6.17
C PHE A 111 -0.93 -12.79 -7.19
N PHE A 112 -1.21 -12.63 -8.48
CA PHE A 112 -0.22 -12.76 -9.55
C PHE A 112 0.88 -11.69 -9.43
N GLU A 113 0.56 -10.43 -9.17
CA GLU A 113 1.53 -9.36 -8.90
C GLU A 113 2.36 -9.65 -7.65
N LEU A 114 1.75 -10.08 -6.55
CA LEU A 114 2.48 -10.48 -5.34
C LEU A 114 3.38 -11.68 -5.60
N TRP A 115 2.91 -12.64 -6.38
CA TRP A 115 3.63 -13.85 -6.74
C TRP A 115 4.81 -13.51 -7.66
N MET A 116 4.58 -12.75 -8.73
CA MET A 116 5.61 -12.23 -9.65
C MET A 116 6.61 -11.35 -8.92
N TYR A 117 6.19 -10.47 -8.00
CA TYR A 117 7.09 -9.68 -7.18
C TYR A 117 7.98 -10.58 -6.32
N LYS A 118 7.40 -11.58 -5.64
CA LYS A 118 8.18 -12.56 -4.87
C LYS A 118 9.11 -13.38 -5.76
N PHE A 119 8.65 -13.80 -6.94
CA PHE A 119 9.41 -14.63 -7.86
C PHE A 119 10.57 -13.86 -8.50
N ALA A 120 10.31 -12.64 -8.96
CA ALA A 120 11.33 -11.71 -9.44
C ALA A 120 12.34 -11.37 -8.33
N ARG A 121 11.91 -11.28 -7.07
CA ARG A 121 12.79 -11.07 -5.92
C ARG A 121 13.64 -12.31 -5.61
N ARG A 122 13.12 -13.53 -5.86
CA ARG A 122 13.86 -14.79 -5.73
C ARG A 122 14.89 -15.01 -6.85
N ARG A 123 14.68 -14.44 -8.04
CA ARG A 123 15.64 -14.51 -9.16
C ARG A 123 16.82 -13.53 -9.04
N VAL A 124 16.88 -12.70 -7.99
CA VAL A 124 18.06 -11.85 -7.74
C VAL A 124 19.20 -12.75 -7.28
N LEU A 125 20.27 -12.83 -8.09
CA LEU A 125 21.43 -13.68 -7.80
C LEU A 125 21.93 -13.46 -6.35
N PRO A 126 22.24 -14.54 -5.62
CA PRO A 126 22.72 -14.50 -4.24
C PRO A 126 24.11 -13.86 -4.06
N GLY A 127 24.69 -13.24 -5.09
CA GLY A 127 25.94 -12.45 -4.98
C GLY A 127 25.73 -10.92 -4.89
N SER A 128 24.55 -10.37 -5.25
CA SER A 128 24.48 -8.95 -5.68
C SER A 128 23.63 -8.00 -4.81
N VAL A 129 23.26 -8.38 -3.59
CA VAL A 129 22.37 -7.53 -2.75
C VAL A 129 23.02 -6.17 -2.42
N TYR A 130 24.31 -6.20 -2.08
CA TYR A 130 25.10 -4.98 -1.89
C TYR A 130 25.36 -4.27 -3.21
N ASN A 131 25.69 -5.00 -4.28
CA ASN A 131 25.94 -4.44 -5.62
C ASN A 131 24.76 -3.60 -6.11
N ARG A 132 23.53 -4.05 -5.93
CA ARG A 132 22.35 -3.26 -6.34
C ARG A 132 22.25 -1.95 -5.57
N THR A 133 22.51 -1.98 -4.26
CA THR A 133 22.44 -0.79 -3.41
C THR A 133 23.57 0.17 -3.73
N ALA A 134 24.78 -0.36 -3.90
CA ALA A 134 25.96 0.37 -4.32
C ALA A 134 25.76 1.04 -5.69
N LEU A 135 25.17 0.33 -6.66
CA LEU A 135 24.82 0.89 -7.97
C LEU A 135 23.82 2.03 -7.86
N VAL A 136 22.72 1.86 -7.12
CA VAL A 136 21.72 2.93 -6.94
C VAL A 136 22.33 4.13 -6.18
N MET A 137 23.20 3.87 -5.20
CA MET A 137 23.90 4.92 -4.47
C MET A 137 24.88 5.68 -5.36
N LEU A 138 25.62 4.97 -6.23
CA LEU A 138 26.54 5.54 -7.21
C LEU A 138 25.79 6.36 -8.28
N GLU A 139 24.69 5.84 -8.82
CA GLU A 139 23.82 6.57 -9.76
C GLU A 139 23.29 7.86 -9.12
N THR A 140 22.88 7.80 -7.85
CA THR A 140 22.40 8.97 -7.12
C THR A 140 23.54 9.96 -6.87
N ALA A 141 24.74 9.50 -6.50
CA ALA A 141 25.92 10.35 -6.33
C ALA A 141 26.30 11.05 -7.63
N ALA A 142 26.31 10.32 -8.75
CA ALA A 142 26.57 10.86 -10.07
C ALA A 142 25.51 11.88 -10.49
N LEU A 143 24.24 11.62 -10.20
CA LEU A 143 23.15 12.56 -10.45
C LEU A 143 23.31 13.84 -9.64
N VAL A 144 23.65 13.75 -8.36
CA VAL A 144 23.92 14.92 -7.50
C VAL A 144 25.10 15.73 -8.04
N SER A 145 26.20 15.06 -8.39
CA SER A 145 27.41 15.70 -8.91
C SER A 145 27.18 16.41 -10.25
N ARG A 146 26.46 15.77 -11.20
CA ARG A 146 26.12 16.38 -12.49
C ARG A 146 25.19 17.58 -12.36
N SER A 147 24.27 17.55 -11.38
CA SER A 147 23.32 18.62 -11.13
C SER A 147 23.88 19.80 -10.33
N ARG A 148 25.18 19.78 -9.98
CA ARG A 148 25.85 20.84 -9.22
C ARG A 148 25.71 22.24 -9.83
N LEU A 149 25.81 22.35 -11.16
CA LEU A 149 25.72 23.65 -11.85
C LEU A 149 24.29 24.23 -11.83
N GLU A 150 23.28 23.37 -11.64
CA GLU A 150 21.87 23.75 -11.63
C GLU A 150 21.29 23.80 -10.20
N TRP A 151 22.13 24.04 -9.18
CA TRP A 151 21.74 23.96 -7.76
C TRP A 151 20.59 24.92 -7.39
N GLN A 152 20.46 26.05 -8.08
CA GLN A 152 19.38 27.03 -7.88
C GLN A 152 18.01 26.54 -8.40
N SER A 153 18.01 25.53 -9.28
CA SER A 153 16.77 25.04 -9.89
C SER A 153 15.97 24.20 -8.91
N SER A 154 14.82 24.71 -8.48
CA SER A 154 13.89 23.99 -7.60
C SER A 154 13.43 22.65 -8.19
N GLY A 155 13.34 22.53 -9.52
CA GLY A 155 13.00 21.29 -10.21
C GLY A 155 14.07 20.22 -10.05
N VAL A 156 15.35 20.61 -10.13
CA VAL A 156 16.51 19.73 -9.96
C VAL A 156 16.62 19.28 -8.51
N SER A 157 16.52 20.20 -7.55
CA SER A 157 16.55 19.88 -6.12
C SER A 157 15.42 18.92 -5.73
N ARG A 158 14.18 19.12 -6.23
CA ARG A 158 13.06 18.18 -6.02
C ARG A 158 13.33 16.80 -6.62
N ARG A 159 13.97 16.73 -7.80
CA ARG A 159 14.34 15.48 -8.45
C ARG A 159 15.38 14.72 -7.63
N ILE A 160 16.40 15.41 -7.14
CA ILE A 160 17.46 14.84 -6.29
C ILE A 160 16.88 14.37 -4.95
N VAL A 161 16.06 15.18 -4.29
CA VAL A 161 15.41 14.81 -3.03
C VAL A 161 14.54 13.56 -3.20
N ALA A 162 13.85 13.43 -4.34
CA ALA A 162 13.11 12.21 -4.66
C ALA A 162 14.04 11.00 -4.88
N ALA A 163 15.17 11.17 -5.58
CA ALA A 163 16.16 10.13 -5.78
C ALA A 163 16.81 9.68 -4.46
N LEU A 164 17.12 10.62 -3.56
CA LEU A 164 17.62 10.32 -2.21
C LEU A 164 16.61 9.55 -1.36
N GLU A 165 15.31 9.86 -1.46
CA GLU A 165 14.28 9.08 -0.76
C GLU A 165 14.15 7.66 -1.34
N ASP A 166 14.20 7.53 -2.66
CA ASP A 166 14.18 6.23 -3.33
C ASP A 166 15.42 5.40 -2.95
N LEU A 167 16.61 6.03 -2.84
CA LEU A 167 17.85 5.42 -2.34
C LEU A 167 17.73 5.01 -0.87
N ALA A 168 17.19 5.86 0.00
CA ALA A 168 16.97 5.54 1.41
C ALA A 168 16.05 4.32 1.56
N GLY A 169 14.98 4.25 0.77
CA GLY A 169 14.11 3.08 0.69
C GLY A 169 14.84 1.83 0.18
N ALA A 170 15.69 1.97 -0.84
CA ALA A 170 16.51 0.88 -1.35
C ALA A 170 17.45 0.35 -0.26
N CYS A 171 18.18 1.23 0.44
CA CYS A 171 19.08 0.87 1.54
C CYS A 171 18.34 0.11 2.65
N GLN A 172 17.17 0.60 3.06
CA GLN A 172 16.34 -0.04 4.08
C GLN A 172 15.91 -1.46 3.66
N ASP A 173 15.54 -1.64 2.39
CA ASP A 173 15.05 -2.92 1.87
C ASP A 173 16.16 -3.95 1.62
N THR A 174 17.34 -3.51 1.18
CA THR A 174 18.45 -4.39 0.78
C THR A 174 19.41 -4.68 1.92
N LEU A 175 19.79 -3.68 2.72
CA LEU A 175 20.76 -3.82 3.82
C LEU A 175 20.17 -4.56 5.02
N ALA A 176 18.84 -4.62 5.15
CA ALA A 176 18.20 -5.45 6.16
C ALA A 176 18.40 -6.96 5.90
N ILE A 177 18.84 -7.36 4.69
CA ILE A 177 19.19 -8.74 4.29
C ILE A 177 18.06 -9.74 4.60
N ARG A 178 16.81 -9.24 4.56
CA ARG A 178 15.61 -10.01 4.93
C ARG A 178 15.44 -11.30 4.12
N SER A 179 15.95 -11.32 2.89
CA SER A 179 15.86 -12.49 2.02
C SER A 179 16.83 -13.61 2.39
N ARG A 180 17.93 -13.35 3.10
CA ARG A 180 18.92 -14.40 3.46
C ARG A 180 18.79 -14.91 4.89
N ILE A 181 18.48 -14.04 5.85
CA ILE A 181 18.44 -14.39 7.29
C ILE A 181 17.25 -15.31 7.61
N GLY A 182 16.24 -15.38 6.73
CA GLY A 182 15.01 -16.12 6.99
C GLY A 182 14.19 -15.49 8.11
N ARG A 183 13.04 -16.09 8.44
CA ARG A 183 12.19 -15.60 9.55
C ARG A 183 12.59 -16.15 10.92
N TRP A 184 13.53 -17.10 10.95
CA TRP A 184 13.85 -17.91 12.12
C TRP A 184 14.87 -17.23 13.06
N HIS A 185 15.72 -16.35 12.54
CA HIS A 185 16.67 -15.56 13.34
C HIS A 185 16.13 -14.14 13.56
N ALA A 186 15.14 -14.01 14.44
CA ALA A 186 14.48 -12.75 14.73
C ALA A 186 15.47 -11.68 15.26
N ASP A 187 16.43 -12.09 16.09
CA ASP A 187 17.40 -11.18 16.71
C ASP A 187 18.34 -10.57 15.66
N VAL A 188 18.96 -11.42 14.84
CA VAL A 188 19.85 -10.98 13.74
C VAL A 188 19.10 -10.09 12.75
N PHE A 189 17.85 -10.45 12.43
CA PHE A 189 17.00 -9.62 11.57
C PHE A 189 16.70 -8.25 12.20
N SER A 190 16.41 -8.20 13.49
CA SER A 190 16.12 -6.94 14.17
C SER A 190 17.35 -6.01 14.16
N GLN A 191 18.54 -6.57 14.40
CA GLN A 191 19.80 -5.83 14.37
C GLN A 191 20.10 -5.29 12.97
N THR A 192 20.08 -6.14 11.93
CA THR A 192 20.35 -5.69 10.55
C THR A 192 19.28 -4.72 10.03
N ALA A 193 18.02 -4.87 10.47
CA ALA A 193 16.96 -3.92 10.14
C ALA A 193 17.20 -2.55 10.77
N VAL A 194 17.66 -2.50 12.03
CA VAL A 194 18.03 -1.25 12.70
C VAL A 194 19.24 -0.61 12.02
N GLU A 195 20.29 -1.37 11.70
CA GLU A 195 21.44 -0.87 10.94
C GLU A 195 21.03 -0.30 9.58
N ALA A 196 20.18 -1.01 8.83
CA ALA A 196 19.67 -0.55 7.55
C ALA A 196 18.85 0.75 7.68
N LEU A 197 18.06 0.89 8.75
CA LEU A 197 17.34 2.12 9.07
C LEU A 197 18.28 3.28 9.40
N LYS A 198 19.34 3.02 10.15
CA LYS A 198 20.38 4.00 10.49
C LYS A 198 20.99 4.58 9.22
N VAL A 199 21.43 3.72 8.29
CA VAL A 199 21.96 4.13 6.97
C VAL A 199 20.91 4.91 6.16
N ALA A 200 19.69 4.41 6.09
CA ALA A 200 18.60 5.11 5.39
C ALA A 200 18.32 6.50 5.99
N HIS A 201 18.48 6.67 7.30
CA HIS A 201 18.31 7.96 7.96
C HIS A 201 19.42 8.94 7.61
N VAL A 202 20.67 8.48 7.53
CA VAL A 202 21.81 9.29 7.03
C VAL A 202 21.53 9.77 5.61
N VAL A 203 21.06 8.88 4.72
CA VAL A 203 20.66 9.27 3.35
C VAL A 203 19.53 10.31 3.38
N ARG A 204 18.52 10.14 4.25
CA ARG A 204 17.43 11.11 4.39
C ARG A 204 17.89 12.46 4.93
N ARG A 205 18.94 12.53 5.74
CA ARG A 205 19.53 13.79 6.23
C ARG A 205 20.09 14.64 5.09
N HIS A 206 20.67 14.01 4.08
CA HIS A 206 21.15 14.71 2.87
C HIS A 206 20.02 15.42 2.10
N LYS A 207 18.76 14.99 2.23
CA LYS A 207 17.62 15.71 1.63
C LYS A 207 17.50 17.13 2.15
N LYS A 208 17.72 17.34 3.46
CA LYS A 208 17.65 18.67 4.07
C LYS A 208 18.79 19.55 3.56
N LEU A 209 19.99 18.99 3.41
CA LEU A 209 21.14 19.69 2.84
C LEU A 209 20.88 20.15 1.40
N ILE A 210 20.33 19.29 0.55
CA ILE A 210 19.98 19.67 -0.84
C ILE A 210 18.80 20.65 -0.89
N ALA A 211 17.78 20.47 -0.05
CA ALA A 211 16.61 21.35 -0.03
C ALA A 211 16.94 22.76 0.47
N CYS A 212 17.91 22.89 1.37
CA CYS A 212 18.38 24.15 1.95
C CYS A 212 19.77 24.54 1.43
N ALA A 213 20.17 24.05 0.25
CA ALA A 213 21.50 24.27 -0.29
C ALA A 213 21.74 25.76 -0.54
N SER A 214 22.84 26.27 0.01
CA SER A 214 23.26 27.67 -0.13
C SER A 214 24.23 27.88 -1.29
N GLY A 215 24.81 26.79 -1.79
CA GLY A 215 25.70 26.83 -2.95
C GLY A 215 26.06 25.43 -3.48
N PRO A 216 26.91 25.37 -4.53
CA PRO A 216 27.30 24.12 -5.17
C PRO A 216 28.15 23.21 -4.26
N SER A 217 28.82 23.77 -3.26
CA SER A 217 29.60 23.02 -2.27
C SER A 217 28.75 22.06 -1.44
N ASP A 218 27.48 22.38 -1.19
CA ASP A 218 26.56 21.48 -0.47
C ASP A 218 26.24 20.22 -1.29
N PHE A 219 26.18 20.35 -2.61
CA PHE A 219 25.99 19.21 -3.52
C PHE A 219 27.25 18.34 -3.57
N ASP A 220 28.44 18.96 -3.59
CA ASP A 220 29.72 18.25 -3.55
C ASP A 220 29.87 17.45 -2.24
N ARG A 221 29.48 18.03 -1.10
CA ARG A 221 29.46 17.32 0.19
C ARG A 221 28.57 16.08 0.16
N VAL A 222 27.37 16.20 -0.43
CA VAL A 222 26.44 15.07 -0.55
C VAL A 222 26.99 14.01 -1.50
N SER A 223 27.57 14.40 -2.65
CA SER A 223 28.11 13.44 -3.61
C SER A 223 29.32 12.68 -3.05
N VAL A 224 30.23 13.36 -2.34
CA VAL A 224 31.38 12.74 -1.66
C VAL A 224 30.92 11.82 -0.54
N SER A 225 29.96 12.23 0.28
CA SER A 225 29.37 11.39 1.34
C SER A 225 28.77 10.10 0.77
N LEU A 226 28.02 10.20 -0.33
CA LEU A 226 27.47 9.02 -1.01
C LEU A 226 28.57 8.15 -1.64
N ALA A 227 29.60 8.73 -2.24
CA ALA A 227 30.72 7.98 -2.81
C ALA A 227 31.51 7.22 -1.74
N ASN A 228 31.74 7.83 -0.57
CA ASN A 228 32.34 7.16 0.58
C ASN A 228 31.45 6.01 1.07
N GLY A 229 30.12 6.20 1.08
CA GLY A 229 29.16 5.14 1.36
C GLY A 229 29.23 3.98 0.35
N VAL A 230 29.41 4.27 -0.94
CA VAL A 230 29.60 3.23 -1.97
C VAL A 230 30.88 2.44 -1.71
N SER A 231 32.00 3.12 -1.43
CA SER A 231 33.27 2.46 -1.12
C SER A 231 33.15 1.54 0.10
N ALA A 232 32.54 2.02 1.19
CA ALA A 232 32.32 1.22 2.39
C ALA A 232 31.39 0.01 2.11
N LEU A 233 30.34 0.18 1.30
CA LEU A 233 29.46 -0.92 0.89
C LEU A 233 30.18 -1.99 0.06
N LEU A 234 31.09 -1.60 -0.83
CA LEU A 234 31.84 -2.54 -1.69
C LEU A 234 32.88 -3.34 -0.92
N VAL A 235 33.51 -2.73 0.09
CA VAL A 235 34.45 -3.41 1.02
C VAL A 235 33.70 -4.18 2.12
N ASN A 236 32.38 -4.05 2.19
CA ASN A 236 31.52 -4.62 3.22
C ASN A 236 31.90 -4.16 4.65
N ASP A 237 32.41 -2.94 4.76
CA ASP A 237 32.77 -2.31 6.03
C ASP A 237 31.53 -1.65 6.66
N ARG A 238 30.82 -2.43 7.48
CA ARG A 238 29.62 -1.98 8.19
C ARG A 238 29.91 -0.89 9.23
N ASN A 239 31.06 -0.96 9.88
CA ASN A 239 31.41 -0.01 10.94
C ASN A 239 31.53 1.40 10.34
N LYS A 240 32.20 1.51 9.20
CA LYS A 240 32.34 2.77 8.47
C LYS A 240 31.01 3.32 7.93
N LEU A 241 30.05 2.45 7.60
CA LEU A 241 28.70 2.87 7.20
C LEU A 241 27.86 3.41 8.36
N LEU A 242 28.15 2.96 9.59
CA LEU A 242 27.36 3.29 10.78
C LEU A 242 28.00 4.37 11.65
N GLU A 243 29.27 4.71 11.44
CA GLU A 243 30.05 5.68 12.23
C GLU A 243 29.32 7.02 12.42
N ASN A 244 28.63 7.50 11.38
CA ASN A 244 27.91 8.78 11.39
C ASN A 244 26.39 8.64 11.54
N ALA A 245 25.90 7.44 11.86
CA ALA A 245 24.48 7.16 11.84
C ALA A 245 23.82 7.41 13.20
N PRO A 246 22.71 8.17 13.27
CA PRO A 246 22.02 8.44 14.52
C PRO A 246 21.38 7.16 15.09
N GLU A 247 21.13 7.13 16.39
CA GLU A 247 20.33 6.06 16.99
C GLU A 247 18.89 6.13 16.50
N VAL A 248 18.40 5.03 15.92
CA VAL A 248 17.03 4.93 15.38
C VAL A 248 16.34 3.74 16.03
N VAL A 249 15.19 4.00 16.65
CA VAL A 249 14.31 2.96 17.19
C VAL A 249 13.34 2.50 16.10
N LEU A 250 13.20 1.17 15.93
CA LEU A 250 12.25 0.59 14.99
C LEU A 250 10.83 0.89 15.47
N LYS A 251 10.16 1.87 14.84
CA LYS A 251 8.78 2.21 15.17
C LYS A 251 7.83 1.21 14.53
N ASP A 252 7.25 0.34 15.34
CA ASP A 252 6.41 -0.79 14.92
C ASP A 252 4.96 -0.39 14.56
N HIS A 253 4.81 0.66 13.73
CA HIS A 253 3.51 1.27 13.41
C HIS A 253 2.57 0.31 12.68
N VAL A 254 3.11 -0.60 11.86
CA VAL A 254 2.31 -1.59 11.13
C VAL A 254 1.74 -2.63 12.09
N ARG A 255 2.51 -3.08 13.09
CA ARG A 255 2.03 -4.01 14.10
C ARG A 255 0.94 -3.38 14.98
N GLN A 256 1.12 -2.10 15.33
CA GLN A 256 0.11 -1.32 16.03
C GLN A 256 -1.17 -1.16 15.20
N LEU A 257 -1.04 -0.87 13.91
CA LEU A 257 -2.18 -0.71 13.00
C LEU A 257 -2.94 -2.03 12.81
N ILE A 258 -2.23 -3.15 12.59
CA ILE A 258 -2.84 -4.48 12.45
C ILE A 258 -3.58 -4.87 13.73
N ARG A 259 -2.98 -4.65 14.91
CA ARG A 259 -3.65 -4.91 16.20
C ARG A 259 -4.94 -4.11 16.38
N HIS A 260 -5.06 -2.97 15.72
CA HIS A 260 -6.25 -2.11 15.82
C HIS A 260 -7.31 -2.46 14.78
N ILE A 261 -6.91 -2.80 13.55
CA ILE A 261 -7.85 -3.09 12.45
C ILE A 261 -8.48 -4.48 12.59
N VAL A 262 -7.74 -5.47 13.10
CA VAL A 262 -8.23 -6.85 13.26
C VAL A 262 -9.51 -6.95 14.11
N PRO A 263 -9.60 -6.36 15.31
CA PRO A 263 -10.83 -6.42 16.11
C PRO A 263 -12.01 -5.68 15.45
N VAL A 264 -11.77 -4.57 14.76
CA VAL A 264 -12.82 -3.85 14.02
C VAL A 264 -13.39 -4.71 12.89
N LEU A 265 -12.52 -5.38 12.13
CA LEU A 265 -12.94 -6.31 11.08
C LEU A 265 -13.74 -7.50 11.63
N LEU A 266 -13.34 -8.03 12.79
CA LEU A 266 -14.06 -9.11 13.47
C LEU A 266 -15.47 -8.67 13.90
N LEU A 267 -15.61 -7.47 14.47
CA LEU A 267 -16.92 -6.93 14.88
C LEU A 267 -17.84 -6.67 13.69
N ILE A 268 -17.31 -6.15 12.58
CA ILE A 268 -18.06 -5.95 11.34
C ILE A 268 -18.49 -7.30 10.75
N ALA A 269 -17.59 -8.28 10.71
CA ALA A 269 -17.91 -9.62 10.24
C ALA A 269 -19.00 -10.27 11.12
N ALA A 270 -18.91 -10.12 12.45
CA ALA A 270 -19.91 -10.61 13.38
C ALA A 270 -21.27 -9.93 13.15
N ALA A 271 -21.33 -8.62 12.95
CA ALA A 271 -22.56 -7.89 12.64
C ALA A 271 -23.28 -8.40 11.38
N ILE A 272 -22.52 -8.87 10.39
CA ILE A 272 -23.05 -9.39 9.13
C ILE A 272 -23.48 -10.84 9.27
N VAL A 273 -22.68 -11.68 9.96
CA VAL A 273 -22.87 -13.14 10.02
C VAL A 273 -23.88 -13.58 11.09
N LEU A 274 -23.89 -12.96 12.28
CA LEU A 274 -24.80 -13.35 13.38
C LEU A 274 -26.31 -13.34 13.02
N PRO A 275 -26.81 -12.35 12.26
CA PRO A 275 -28.23 -12.30 11.87
C PRO A 275 -28.64 -13.39 10.87
N LEU A 276 -27.68 -14.06 10.23
CA LEU A 276 -27.90 -15.17 9.30
C LEU A 276 -27.98 -16.53 10.02
N VAL A 277 -27.78 -16.56 11.35
CA VAL A 277 -27.83 -17.79 12.13
C VAL A 277 -29.30 -18.09 12.48
N PRO A 278 -29.86 -19.24 12.07
CA PRO A 278 -31.30 -19.55 12.14
C PRO A 278 -32.02 -19.24 13.46
N PRO A 279 -31.47 -19.57 14.65
CA PRO A 279 -32.12 -19.24 15.92
C PRO A 279 -32.30 -17.73 16.20
N ILE A 280 -31.60 -16.87 15.46
CA ILE A 280 -31.63 -15.41 15.62
C ILE A 280 -32.44 -14.75 14.49
N SER A 281 -32.47 -15.36 13.29
CA SER A 281 -33.19 -14.82 12.14
C SER A 281 -34.71 -14.77 12.34
N ASP A 282 -35.27 -15.71 13.11
CA ASP A 282 -36.71 -15.81 13.35
C ASP A 282 -37.23 -14.70 14.29
N GLN A 283 -36.32 -13.97 14.95
CA GLN A 283 -36.63 -12.86 15.86
C GLN A 283 -36.16 -11.53 15.26
N GLY A 284 -36.83 -11.06 14.20
CA GLY A 284 -36.40 -9.89 13.42
C GLY A 284 -36.02 -8.64 14.23
N LYS A 285 -36.74 -8.34 15.33
CA LYS A 285 -36.41 -7.21 16.22
C LYS A 285 -35.11 -7.40 17.01
N VAL A 286 -34.79 -8.64 17.37
CA VAL A 286 -33.58 -8.98 18.12
C VAL A 286 -32.37 -8.96 17.18
N ALA A 287 -32.52 -9.48 15.96
CA ALA A 287 -31.50 -9.46 14.92
C ALA A 287 -31.05 -8.02 14.57
N ASP A 288 -31.98 -7.08 14.42
CA ASP A 288 -31.66 -5.68 14.12
C ASP A 288 -30.96 -4.98 15.30
N SER A 289 -31.38 -5.26 16.53
CA SER A 289 -30.74 -4.73 17.73
C SER A 289 -29.30 -5.23 17.88
N ILE A 290 -29.05 -6.50 17.54
CA ILE A 290 -27.71 -7.11 17.52
C ILE A 290 -26.84 -6.48 16.42
N ARG A 291 -27.36 -6.30 15.19
CA ARG A 291 -26.64 -5.61 14.11
C ARG A 291 -26.19 -4.22 14.53
N LEU A 292 -27.10 -3.42 15.09
CA LEU A 292 -26.83 -2.06 15.51
C LEU A 292 -25.78 -2.00 16.62
N THR A 293 -25.86 -2.90 17.60
CA THR A 293 -24.88 -2.95 18.70
C THR A 293 -23.48 -3.33 18.21
N PHE A 294 -23.33 -4.30 17.30
CA PHE A 294 -22.02 -4.64 16.74
C PHE A 294 -21.45 -3.54 15.84
N ILE A 295 -22.28 -2.84 15.05
CA ILE A 295 -21.84 -1.70 14.24
C ILE A 295 -21.37 -0.55 15.14
N VAL A 296 -22.15 -0.21 16.17
CA VAL A 296 -21.79 0.84 17.14
C VAL A 296 -20.51 0.45 17.90
N ALA A 297 -20.36 -0.82 18.29
CA ALA A 297 -19.14 -1.32 18.91
C ALA A 297 -17.93 -1.24 17.97
N ALA A 298 -18.09 -1.54 16.68
CA ALA A 298 -17.04 -1.41 15.68
C ALA A 298 -16.60 0.05 15.46
N VAL A 299 -17.56 0.98 15.39
CA VAL A 299 -17.29 2.42 15.28
C VAL A 299 -16.58 2.93 16.54
N LEU A 300 -17.04 2.53 17.73
CA LEU A 300 -16.39 2.87 19.00
C LEU A 300 -14.98 2.31 19.08
N ALA A 301 -14.76 1.06 18.66
CA ALA A 301 -13.43 0.45 18.62
C ALA A 301 -12.48 1.16 17.65
N LEU A 302 -12.99 1.78 16.58
CA LEU A 302 -12.22 2.55 15.61
C LEU A 302 -11.91 3.98 16.10
N VAL A 303 -12.83 4.60 16.83
CA VAL A 303 -12.71 6.00 17.32
C VAL A 303 -12.00 6.08 18.67
N ALA A 304 -12.04 5.03 19.49
CA ALA A 304 -11.51 5.08 20.85
C ALA A 304 -9.95 5.20 20.88
N PRO A 305 -9.40 6.19 21.60
CA PRO A 305 -7.97 6.45 21.61
C PRO A 305 -7.19 5.44 22.47
N ARG A 306 -6.27 4.77 21.78
CA ARG A 306 -5.04 4.03 22.15
C ARG A 306 -4.80 3.34 23.50
N ASN A 307 -5.33 3.69 24.67
CA ASN A 307 -4.69 3.19 25.90
C ASN A 307 -5.52 2.42 26.95
N GLU A 308 -6.83 2.58 27.13
CA GLU A 308 -7.49 1.95 28.31
C GLU A 308 -8.94 1.47 28.11
N SER A 309 -9.51 1.65 26.92
CA SER A 309 -10.97 1.49 26.73
C SER A 309 -11.43 0.15 26.17
N SER A 310 -10.56 -0.65 25.53
CA SER A 310 -11.01 -1.92 24.91
C SER A 310 -11.36 -3.00 25.94
N THR A 311 -10.73 -2.99 27.12
CA THR A 311 -11.05 -3.90 28.23
C THR A 311 -12.40 -3.55 28.85
N ARG A 312 -12.73 -2.26 29.00
CA ARG A 312 -14.05 -1.81 29.47
C ARG A 312 -15.19 -2.18 28.53
N ILE A 313 -14.97 -2.14 27.21
CA ILE A 313 -16.02 -2.49 26.23
C ILE A 313 -16.32 -4.00 26.27
N LEU A 314 -15.28 -4.84 26.43
CA LEU A 314 -15.45 -6.29 26.61
C LEU A 314 -16.16 -6.63 27.93
N ASP A 315 -15.89 -5.89 29.01
CA ASP A 315 -16.59 -6.05 30.30
C ASP A 315 -18.07 -5.65 30.23
N VAL A 316 -18.40 -4.58 29.49
CA VAL A 316 -19.79 -4.13 29.31
C VAL A 316 -20.55 -5.13 28.43
N LEU A 317 -19.93 -5.66 27.37
CA LEU A 317 -20.51 -6.73 26.56
C LEU A 317 -20.69 -8.02 27.35
N GLY A 318 -19.71 -8.40 28.19
CA GLY A 318 -19.81 -9.57 29.07
C GLY A 318 -20.93 -9.43 30.11
N LYS A 319 -21.19 -8.21 30.61
CA LYS A 319 -22.35 -7.93 31.48
C LYS A 319 -23.68 -7.94 30.74
N ALA A 320 -23.71 -7.55 29.46
CA ALA A 320 -24.93 -7.50 28.66
C ALA A 320 -25.36 -8.87 28.11
N THR A 321 -24.42 -9.81 27.95
CA THR A 321 -24.71 -11.15 27.44
C THR A 321 -24.90 -12.22 28.52
N SER A 322 -24.70 -11.88 29.81
CA SER A 322 -25.01 -12.80 30.91
C SER A 322 -26.55 -12.91 31.06
N PRO A 323 -27.16 -14.09 30.81
CA PRO A 323 -28.58 -14.28 31.06
C PRO A 323 -28.83 -14.21 32.57
N LYS A 324 -29.91 -13.54 32.98
CA LYS A 324 -30.49 -13.70 34.31
C LYS A 324 -31.30 -14.98 34.35
#